data_AF-A0A958IL41-F1
#
_entry.id   AF-A0A958IL41-F1
#
_cell.length_a   1.000
_cell.length_b   1.000
_cell.length_c   1.000
_cell.angle_alpha   90.00
_cell.angle_beta   90.00
_cell.angle_gamma   90.00
#
_symmetry.space_group_name_H-M   'P 1'
#
loop_
_entity.id
_entity.type
_entity.pdbx_description
1 polymer ?
#
loop_
_entity_poly.entity_id
_entity_poly.type
_entity_poly.pdbx_seq_one_letter_code
_entity_poly.pdbx_strand_id
1 'polypeptide(L)'
;LLLSQLAKLEALDWGDSPTAGKATVNIGKISGGEAANTLAERATATVCVRLVDDAATAISLLNTHLLPDVTLEIIAHSDPVELFVPTGFNHSPVSFGSDAAYFSQICPTMMVGPGNILDAHTPNESVAISELYAASEIYQRLIATLAAETPAIARPKNQSQIL
;
A
#
# COMPACT_ATOMS: atom_id res chain seq x y z
N LEU A 1 20.99 -19.86 4.21
CA LEU A 1 21.29 -18.40 4.27
C LEU A 1 20.06 -17.59 3.87
N LEU A 2 19.55 -17.64 2.64
CA LEU A 2 18.31 -16.90 2.27
C LEU A 2 17.08 -17.32 3.09
N LEU A 3 16.77 -18.61 3.14
CA LEU A 3 15.59 -19.11 3.86
C LEU A 3 15.58 -18.71 5.35
N SER A 4 16.75 -18.66 6.00
CA SER A 4 16.83 -18.21 7.39
C SER A 4 16.64 -16.70 7.54
N GLN A 5 16.98 -15.89 6.53
CA GLN A 5 16.64 -14.46 6.54
C GLN A 5 15.14 -14.26 6.32
N LEU A 6 14.53 -15.02 5.40
CA LEU A 6 13.08 -14.97 5.16
C LEU A 6 12.30 -15.34 6.42
N ALA A 7 12.68 -16.42 7.11
CA ALA A 7 12.06 -16.80 8.38
C ALA A 7 12.23 -15.71 9.46
N LYS A 8 13.36 -14.98 9.48
CA LYS A 8 13.52 -13.83 10.36
C LYS A 8 12.54 -12.71 9.99
N LEU A 9 12.45 -12.36 8.70
CA LEU A 9 11.54 -11.31 8.23
C LEU A 9 10.08 -11.60 8.60
N GLU A 10 9.63 -12.85 8.46
CA GLU A 10 8.28 -13.27 8.87
C GLU A 10 8.05 -13.15 10.38
N ALA A 11 9.10 -13.32 11.18
CA ALA A 11 9.03 -13.26 12.64
C ALA A 11 9.24 -11.84 13.21
N LEU A 12 9.60 -10.86 12.38
CA LEU A 12 9.73 -9.48 12.83
C LEU A 12 8.37 -8.89 13.20
N ASP A 13 8.39 -8.00 14.19
CA ASP A 13 7.25 -7.14 14.46
C ASP A 13 7.26 -5.98 13.46
N TRP A 14 6.28 -5.99 12.55
CA TRP A 14 6.10 -4.96 11.53
C TRP A 14 5.11 -3.86 11.95
N GLY A 15 4.65 -3.90 13.20
CA GLY A 15 3.70 -2.94 13.75
C GLY A 15 2.24 -3.35 13.61
N ASP A 16 1.40 -2.64 14.36
CA ASP A 16 -0.05 -2.76 14.38
C ASP A 16 -0.67 -1.37 14.48
N SER A 17 -1.73 -1.13 13.72
CA SER A 17 -2.47 0.13 13.71
C SER A 17 -3.90 -0.11 14.22
N PRO A 18 -4.41 0.74 15.13
CA PRO A 18 -5.81 0.67 15.57
C PRO A 18 -6.82 0.80 14.43
N THR A 19 -6.46 1.48 13.33
CA THR A 19 -7.34 1.72 12.18
C THR A 19 -7.06 0.76 11.04
N ALA A 20 -5.79 0.48 10.72
CA ALA A 20 -5.40 -0.34 9.58
C ALA A 20 -5.19 -1.83 9.92
N GLY A 21 -5.18 -2.19 11.21
CA GLY A 21 -4.81 -3.52 11.69
C GLY A 21 -3.32 -3.78 11.57
N LYS A 22 -2.94 -5.05 11.43
CA LYS A 22 -1.54 -5.48 11.40
C LYS A 22 -0.90 -5.32 10.04
N ALA A 23 0.38 -4.94 10.04
CA ALA A 23 1.22 -5.10 8.87
C ALA A 23 1.32 -6.57 8.44
N THR A 24 1.55 -6.80 7.15
CA THR A 24 1.68 -8.15 6.60
C THR A 24 2.92 -8.27 5.74
N VAL A 25 3.53 -9.45 5.74
CA VAL A 25 4.66 -9.81 4.89
C VAL A 25 4.21 -10.89 3.92
N ASN A 26 4.50 -10.68 2.64
CA ASN A 26 4.24 -11.64 1.59
C ASN A 26 5.53 -11.94 0.81
N ILE A 27 6.02 -13.17 0.90
CA ILE A 27 7.14 -13.65 0.09
C ILE A 27 6.58 -14.16 -1.24
N GLY A 28 6.50 -13.26 -2.22
CA GLY A 28 5.81 -13.54 -3.49
C GLY A 28 6.61 -14.41 -4.47
N LYS A 29 7.95 -14.41 -4.36
CA LYS A 29 8.82 -15.21 -5.25
C LYS A 29 10.10 -15.60 -4.55
N ILE A 30 10.55 -16.84 -4.76
CA ILE A 30 11.86 -17.34 -4.33
C ILE A 30 12.49 -18.11 -5.50
N SER A 31 13.78 -17.91 -5.74
CA SER A 31 14.53 -18.65 -6.77
C SER A 31 16.02 -18.73 -6.42
N GLY A 32 16.69 -19.82 -6.79
CA GLY A 32 18.13 -19.98 -6.62
C GLY A 32 18.59 -21.43 -6.78
N GLY A 33 19.86 -21.62 -7.12
CA GLY A 33 20.44 -22.93 -7.41
C GLY A 33 20.12 -23.45 -8.82
N GLU A 34 20.79 -24.54 -9.19
CA GLU A 34 20.67 -25.19 -10.51
C GLU A 34 20.49 -26.71 -10.39
N ALA A 35 21.28 -27.37 -9.53
CA ALA A 35 21.23 -28.81 -9.30
C ALA A 35 21.25 -29.16 -7.81
N ALA A 36 20.65 -30.28 -7.43
CA ALA A 36 20.47 -30.70 -6.04
C ALA A 36 21.79 -31.00 -5.29
N ASN A 37 22.85 -31.33 -6.02
CA ASN A 37 24.17 -31.67 -5.50
C ASN A 37 25.21 -30.56 -5.70
N THR A 38 24.77 -29.35 -6.04
CA THR A 38 25.63 -28.19 -6.24
C THR A 38 25.26 -27.10 -5.25
N LEU A 39 26.26 -26.50 -4.61
CA LEU A 39 26.02 -25.32 -3.78
C LEU A 39 25.59 -24.16 -4.69
N ALA A 40 24.43 -23.57 -4.41
CA ALA A 40 23.94 -22.43 -5.16
C ALA A 40 24.86 -21.21 -4.96
N GLU A 41 25.30 -20.59 -6.05
CA GLU A 41 26.07 -19.34 -6.01
C GLU A 41 25.24 -18.17 -5.48
N ARG A 42 23.95 -18.11 -5.86
CA ARG A 42 23.01 -17.07 -5.43
C ARG A 42 21.60 -17.61 -5.27
N ALA A 43 20.87 -17.01 -4.35
CA ALA A 43 19.42 -17.13 -4.25
C ALA A 43 18.81 -15.74 -4.03
N THR A 44 17.59 -15.55 -4.50
CA THR A 44 16.87 -14.28 -4.44
C THR A 44 15.43 -14.53 -4.01
N ALA A 45 14.87 -13.59 -3.28
CA ALA A 45 13.45 -13.52 -2.99
C ALA A 45 12.90 -12.13 -3.26
N THR A 46 11.65 -12.06 -3.72
CA THR A 46 10.89 -10.82 -3.83
C THR A 46 9.84 -10.82 -2.74
N VAL A 47 9.88 -9.81 -1.88
CA VAL A 47 9.03 -9.68 -0.70
C VAL A 47 8.25 -8.38 -0.79
N CYS A 48 6.96 -8.41 -0.48
CA CYS A 48 6.12 -7.24 -0.32
C CYS A 48 5.69 -7.15 1.14
N VAL A 49 5.87 -5.97 1.73
CA VAL A 49 5.35 -5.67 3.08
C VAL A 49 4.22 -4.66 2.93
N ARG A 50 3.06 -4.95 3.51
CA ARG A 50 2.00 -3.96 3.70
C ARG A 50 2.27 -3.26 5.02
N LEU A 51 2.66 -2.00 4.93
CA LEU A 51 3.09 -1.20 6.06
C LEU A 51 1.91 -0.62 6.82
N VAL A 52 2.12 -0.37 8.10
CA VAL A 52 1.23 0.41 8.98
C VAL A 52 1.94 1.62 9.59
N ASP A 53 3.26 1.57 9.68
CA ASP A 53 4.15 2.72 9.89
C ASP A 53 4.74 3.23 8.57
N ASP A 54 5.48 4.33 8.62
CA ASP A 54 6.17 4.88 7.45
C ASP A 54 7.25 3.93 6.87
N ALA A 55 7.57 4.12 5.59
CA ALA A 55 8.55 3.31 4.90
C ALA A 55 9.97 3.46 5.48
N ALA A 56 10.30 4.60 6.10
CA ALA A 56 11.62 4.82 6.68
C ALA A 56 11.85 3.90 7.89
N THR A 57 10.83 3.72 8.72
CA THR A 57 10.82 2.79 9.85
C THR A 57 11.02 1.36 9.37
N ALA A 58 10.29 0.94 8.35
CA ALA A 58 10.42 -0.39 7.76
C ALA A 58 11.82 -0.65 7.17
N ILE A 59 12.37 0.32 6.45
CA ILE A 59 13.73 0.23 5.88
C ILE A 59 14.79 0.17 6.99
N SER A 60 14.62 0.94 8.06
CA SER A 60 15.51 0.88 9.23
C SER A 60 15.47 -0.49 9.90
N LEU A 61 14.28 -1.08 10.05
CA LEU A 61 14.10 -2.43 10.60
C LEU A 61 14.82 -3.48 9.73
N LEU A 62 14.65 -3.41 8.40
CA LEU A 62 15.33 -4.29 7.46
C LEU A 62 16.86 -4.20 7.59
N ASN A 63 17.41 -2.98 7.59
CA ASN A 63 18.86 -2.76 7.71
C ASN A 63 19.42 -3.24 9.06
N THR A 64 18.60 -3.22 10.11
CA THR A 64 19.02 -3.65 11.45
C THR A 64 19.06 -5.19 11.58
N HIS A 65 18.14 -5.90 10.94
CA HIS A 65 17.93 -7.33 11.19
C HIS A 65 18.48 -8.27 10.12
N LEU A 66 18.72 -7.78 8.89
CA LEU A 66 19.32 -8.57 7.82
C LEU A 66 20.83 -8.71 7.99
N LEU A 67 21.36 -9.88 7.59
CA LEU A 67 22.80 -10.12 7.62
C LEU A 67 23.55 -9.25 6.60
N PRO A 68 24.81 -8.87 6.87
CA PRO A 68 25.64 -8.07 5.95
C PRO A 68 25.80 -8.66 4.54
N ASP A 69 25.75 -9.99 4.42
CA ASP A 69 25.92 -10.70 3.14
C ASP A 69 24.63 -10.73 2.29
N VAL A 70 23.56 -10.06 2.75
CA VAL A 70 22.31 -9.90 1.99
C VAL A 70 22.34 -8.54 1.29
N THR A 71 22.27 -8.56 -0.04
CA THR A 71 21.97 -7.35 -0.80
C THR A 71 20.47 -7.07 -0.75
N LEU A 72 20.09 -5.94 -0.16
CA LEU A 72 18.73 -5.44 -0.14
C LEU A 72 18.52 -4.42 -1.27
N GLU A 73 17.54 -4.64 -2.13
CA GLU A 73 17.11 -3.71 -3.17
C GLU A 73 15.65 -3.32 -2.90
N ILE A 74 15.40 -2.02 -2.72
CA ILE A 74 14.04 -1.49 -2.55
C ILE A 74 13.51 -1.12 -3.94
N ILE A 75 12.54 -1.91 -4.43
CA ILE A 75 11.95 -1.73 -5.76
C ILE A 75 11.01 -0.52 -5.80
N ALA A 76 10.14 -0.40 -4.79
CA ALA A 76 9.20 0.71 -4.63
C ALA A 76 8.67 0.74 -3.19
N HIS A 77 8.23 1.91 -2.73
CA HIS A 77 7.50 2.06 -1.48
C HIS A 77 6.58 3.28 -1.51
N SER A 78 5.59 3.27 -0.62
CA SER A 78 4.73 4.39 -0.29
C SER A 78 4.33 4.27 1.19
N ASP A 79 4.11 5.40 1.85
CA ASP A 79 3.64 5.38 3.24
C ASP A 79 2.15 5.05 3.31
N PRO A 80 1.66 4.48 4.43
CA PRO A 80 0.23 4.40 4.72
C PRO A 80 -0.39 5.79 4.71
N VAL A 81 -1.60 5.91 4.17
CA VAL A 81 -2.29 7.20 4.06
C VAL A 81 -3.71 7.13 4.59
N GLU A 82 -4.05 8.10 5.43
CA GLU A 82 -5.43 8.37 5.83
C GLU A 82 -6.08 9.21 4.73
N LEU A 83 -7.07 8.63 4.05
CA LEU A 83 -7.76 9.27 2.95
C LEU A 83 -8.94 10.11 3.46
N PHE A 84 -9.32 11.11 2.67
CA PHE A 84 -10.47 11.94 2.97
C PHE A 84 -11.75 11.10 2.91
N VAL A 85 -12.66 11.31 3.88
CA VAL A 85 -13.97 10.68 3.92
C VAL A 85 -15.03 11.77 4.10
N PRO A 86 -15.90 12.01 3.10
CA PRO A 86 -16.97 12.99 3.23
C PRO A 86 -18.01 12.56 4.26
N THR A 87 -18.70 13.54 4.86
CA THR A 87 -19.75 13.28 5.85
C THR A 87 -20.87 12.43 5.26
N GLY A 88 -21.31 11.39 5.98
CA GLY A 88 -22.42 10.54 5.58
C GLY A 88 -22.05 9.41 4.62
N PHE A 89 -20.76 9.15 4.39
CA PHE A 89 -20.27 8.01 3.63
C PHE A 89 -19.60 6.98 4.55
N ASN A 90 -19.91 5.71 4.29
CA ASN A 90 -19.23 4.60 4.94
C ASN A 90 -17.83 4.42 4.32
N HIS A 91 -16.87 4.00 5.14
CA HIS A 91 -15.51 3.71 4.70
C HIS A 91 -14.95 2.55 5.53
N SER A 92 -13.88 1.96 5.04
CA SER A 92 -13.12 0.93 5.73
C SER A 92 -11.65 1.04 5.36
N PRO A 93 -10.73 0.65 6.27
CA PRO A 93 -9.31 0.52 5.94
C PRO A 93 -9.12 -0.57 4.88
N VAL A 94 -8.08 -0.42 4.07
CA VAL A 94 -7.66 -1.42 3.08
C VAL A 94 -6.14 -1.52 3.02
N SER A 95 -5.62 -2.71 2.74
CA SER A 95 -4.18 -3.02 2.79
C SER A 95 -3.53 -3.19 1.41
N PHE A 96 -4.02 -2.44 0.41
CA PHE A 96 -3.45 -2.44 -0.94
C PHE A 96 -2.92 -1.05 -1.33
N GLY A 97 -1.85 -1.05 -2.13
CA GLY A 97 -1.22 0.16 -2.62
C GLY A 97 -2.01 0.79 -3.77
N SER A 98 -1.98 2.11 -3.86
CA SER A 98 -2.51 2.90 -4.98
C SER A 98 -1.74 4.21 -5.10
N ASP A 99 -1.95 4.92 -6.21
CA ASP A 99 -1.37 6.26 -6.41
C ASP A 99 -1.92 7.32 -5.44
N ALA A 100 -2.97 6.98 -4.66
CA ALA A 100 -3.53 7.87 -3.66
C ALA A 100 -2.50 8.34 -2.63
N ALA A 101 -1.46 7.54 -2.36
CA ALA A 101 -0.38 7.92 -1.45
C ALA A 101 0.46 9.10 -1.95
N TYR A 102 0.51 9.31 -3.27
CA TYR A 102 1.19 10.46 -3.87
C TYR A 102 0.24 11.65 -4.00
N PHE A 103 -1.02 11.42 -4.39
CA PHE A 103 -2.01 12.49 -4.51
C PHE A 103 -2.41 13.12 -3.17
N SER A 104 -2.44 12.34 -2.09
CA SER A 104 -2.79 12.83 -0.74
C SER A 104 -1.83 13.91 -0.23
N GLN A 105 -0.60 13.96 -0.75
CA GLN A 105 0.39 14.99 -0.42
C GLN A 105 0.09 16.34 -1.10
N ILE A 106 -0.78 16.33 -2.11
CA ILE A 106 -1.09 17.48 -2.97
C ILE A 106 -2.51 17.99 -2.68
N CYS A 107 -3.47 17.09 -2.47
CA CYS A 107 -4.86 17.44 -2.22
C CYS A 107 -5.60 16.38 -1.39
N PRO A 108 -6.73 16.74 -0.76
CA PRO A 108 -7.64 15.77 -0.17
C PRO A 108 -7.99 14.70 -1.21
N THR A 109 -7.68 13.44 -0.90
CA THR A 109 -7.78 12.32 -1.83
C THR A 109 -8.71 11.27 -1.26
N MET A 110 -9.58 10.71 -2.10
CA MET A 110 -10.46 9.59 -1.77
C MET A 110 -10.17 8.42 -2.69
N MET A 111 -10.40 7.20 -2.23
CA MET A 111 -10.34 6.00 -3.06
C MET A 111 -11.69 5.27 -2.99
N VAL A 112 -12.42 5.23 -4.10
CA VAL A 112 -13.78 4.70 -4.17
C VAL A 112 -13.97 3.97 -5.51
N GLY A 113 -14.41 2.71 -5.45
CA GLY A 113 -14.67 1.90 -6.64
C GLY A 113 -15.59 0.71 -6.35
N PRO A 114 -16.21 0.14 -7.39
CA PRO A 114 -17.00 -1.08 -7.30
C PRO A 114 -16.12 -2.34 -7.28
N GLY A 115 -16.75 -3.48 -6.99
CA GLY A 115 -16.13 -4.80 -7.04
C GLY A 115 -15.53 -5.22 -5.71
N ASN A 116 -14.88 -6.38 -5.73
CA ASN A 116 -14.25 -6.99 -4.57
C ASN A 116 -12.76 -7.17 -4.81
N ILE A 117 -11.94 -6.71 -3.86
CA ILE A 117 -10.49 -6.86 -3.95
C ILE A 117 -10.05 -8.32 -3.99
N LEU A 118 -10.84 -9.24 -3.45
CA LEU A 118 -10.53 -10.68 -3.48
C LEU A 118 -10.57 -11.27 -4.89
N ASP A 119 -11.26 -10.62 -5.83
CA ASP A 119 -11.34 -11.04 -7.23
C ASP A 119 -10.21 -10.43 -8.08
N ALA A 120 -9.56 -9.37 -7.60
CA ALA A 120 -8.49 -8.67 -8.29
C ALA A 120 -7.24 -9.54 -8.47
N HIS A 121 -6.60 -9.45 -9.65
CA HIS A 121 -5.44 -10.26 -10.04
C HIS A 121 -5.69 -11.77 -10.02
N THR A 122 -6.94 -12.20 -10.12
CA THR A 122 -7.30 -13.61 -10.29
C THR A 122 -7.63 -13.91 -11.76
N PRO A 123 -7.56 -15.17 -12.22
CA PRO A 123 -7.96 -15.52 -13.58
C PRO A 123 -9.42 -15.21 -13.92
N ASN A 124 -10.28 -15.06 -12.90
CA ASN A 124 -11.71 -14.79 -13.04
C ASN A 124 -12.08 -13.38 -12.54
N GLU A 125 -11.15 -12.43 -12.62
CA GLU A 125 -11.39 -11.04 -12.24
C GLU A 125 -12.64 -10.49 -12.93
N SER A 126 -13.59 -10.01 -12.13
CA SER A 126 -14.87 -9.51 -12.62
C SER A 126 -15.50 -8.51 -11.66
N VAL A 127 -16.46 -7.75 -12.17
CA VAL A 127 -17.33 -6.84 -11.40
C VAL A 127 -18.73 -6.94 -11.98
N ALA A 128 -19.75 -6.98 -11.14
CA ALA A 128 -21.11 -7.09 -11.64
C ALA A 128 -21.53 -5.75 -12.28
N ILE A 129 -22.27 -5.82 -13.40
CA ILE A 129 -22.77 -4.62 -14.08
C ILE A 129 -23.63 -3.77 -13.14
N SER A 130 -24.40 -4.40 -12.25
CA SER A 130 -25.17 -3.71 -11.21
C SER A 130 -24.29 -2.92 -10.22
N GLU A 131 -23.09 -3.40 -9.90
CA GLU A 131 -22.15 -2.69 -9.03
C GLU A 131 -21.57 -1.47 -9.73
N LEU A 132 -21.35 -1.54 -11.05
CA LEU A 132 -20.95 -0.37 -11.84
C LEU A 132 -22.01 0.74 -11.80
N TYR A 133 -23.29 0.37 -11.93
CA TYR A 133 -24.40 1.32 -11.78
C TYR A 133 -24.46 1.91 -10.36
N ALA A 134 -24.35 1.07 -9.33
CA ALA A 134 -24.32 1.53 -7.94
C ALA A 134 -23.14 2.49 -7.67
N ALA A 135 -21.96 2.21 -8.22
CA ALA A 135 -20.81 3.12 -8.13
C ALA A 135 -21.10 4.47 -8.81
N SER A 136 -21.75 4.47 -9.98
CA SER A 136 -22.15 5.71 -10.65
C SER A 136 -23.09 6.57 -9.77
N GLU A 137 -24.04 5.95 -9.08
CA GLU A 137 -24.91 6.65 -8.14
C GLU A 137 -24.14 7.22 -6.93
N ILE A 138 -23.17 6.46 -6.41
CA ILE A 138 -22.29 6.93 -5.34
C ILE A 138 -21.46 8.14 -5.80
N TYR A 139 -20.89 8.10 -7.01
CA TYR A 139 -20.13 9.21 -7.57
C TYR A 139 -20.98 10.47 -7.72
N GLN A 140 -22.23 10.34 -8.20
CA GLN A 140 -23.16 11.47 -8.29
C GLN A 140 -23.47 12.08 -6.92
N ARG A 141 -23.70 11.23 -5.91
CA ARG A 141 -23.93 11.68 -4.53
C ARG A 141 -22.70 12.37 -3.94
N LEU A 142 -21.51 11.84 -4.15
CA LEU A 142 -20.25 12.45 -3.71
C LEU A 142 -20.09 13.86 -4.30
N ILE A 143 -20.28 14.00 -5.61
CA ILE A 143 -20.20 15.30 -6.29
C ILE A 143 -21.21 16.28 -5.71
N ALA A 144 -22.47 15.86 -5.52
CA ALA A 144 -23.51 16.71 -4.97
C ALA A 144 -23.20 17.16 -3.53
N THR A 145 -22.76 16.24 -2.65
CA THR A 145 -22.36 16.54 -1.28
C THR A 145 -21.20 17.53 -1.25
N LEU A 146 -20.14 17.27 -2.02
CA LEU A 146 -18.94 18.12 -2.05
C LEU A 146 -19.16 19.48 -2.72
N ALA A 147 -20.13 19.60 -3.62
CA ALA A 147 -20.49 20.89 -4.20
C ALA A 147 -21.35 21.74 -3.24
N ALA A 148 -22.16 21.10 -2.39
CA ALA A 148 -22.97 21.78 -1.38
C ALA A 148 -22.13 22.22 -0.17
N GLU A 149 -21.10 21.44 0.17
CA GLU A 149 -20.06 21.85 1.10
C GLU A 149 -19.17 22.88 0.39
N THR A 150 -19.34 24.18 0.65
CA THR A 150 -18.37 25.17 0.16
C THR A 150 -16.99 24.79 0.72
N PRO A 151 -16.02 24.34 -0.08
CA PRO A 151 -14.75 23.97 0.49
C PRO A 151 -14.06 25.27 0.89
N ALA A 152 -13.66 25.39 2.14
CA ALA A 152 -12.59 26.30 2.51
C ALA A 152 -11.31 25.79 1.85
N ILE A 153 -11.14 26.05 0.55
CA ILE A 153 -9.86 25.84 -0.13
C ILE A 153 -8.93 26.86 0.52
N ALA A 154 -8.18 26.41 1.52
CA ALA A 154 -7.03 27.14 2.02
C ALA A 154 -6.06 27.26 0.85
N ARG A 155 -6.11 28.39 0.13
CA ARG A 155 -5.06 28.74 -0.82
C ARG A 155 -3.74 28.67 -0.05
N PRO A 156 -2.71 28.00 -0.57
CA PRO A 156 -1.40 28.01 0.08
C PRO A 156 -1.00 29.47 0.31
N LYS A 157 -0.84 29.84 1.59
CA LYS A 157 -0.27 31.13 1.95
C LYS A 157 1.20 31.09 1.53
N ASN A 158 1.57 31.99 0.62
CA ASN A 158 2.93 32.30 0.16
C ASN A 158 3.54 31.34 -0.87
N GLN A 159 3.31 31.62 -2.15
CA GLN A 159 4.41 31.62 -3.13
C GLN A 159 4.96 33.04 -3.22
N SER A 160 5.80 33.39 -2.25
CA SER A 160 6.63 34.59 -2.30
C SER A 160 8.07 34.15 -2.08
N GLN A 161 8.91 34.46 -3.06
CA GLN A 161 10.39 34.35 -3.08
C GLN A 161 10.96 32.97 -3.43
N ILE A 162 11.21 32.75 -4.73
CA ILE A 162 12.57 32.50 -5.23
C ILE A 162 12.70 33.24 -6.58
N LEU A 163 13.43 34.36 -6.56
CA LEU A 163 14.29 34.77 -7.67
C LEU A 163 15.69 34.25 -7.33
#